data_AF-A0AAJ4NMS3-F1
#
_entry.id   AF-A0AAJ4NMS3-F1
#
_cell.length_a   1.000
_cell.length_b   1.000
_cell.length_c   1.000
_cell.angle_alpha   90.00
_cell.angle_beta   90.00
_cell.angle_gamma   90.00
#
_symmetry.space_group_name_H-M   'P 1'
#
loop_
_entity.id
_entity.type
_entity.pdbx_description
1 polymer ?
#
loop_
_entity_poly.entity_id
_entity_poly.type
_entity_poly.pdbx_seq_one_letter_code
_entity_poly.pdbx_strand_id
1 'polypeptide(L)'
;MKTARYKRGFIKASEYNSKLHFDNIFCPDCGKAKLKIVRKADQEPYFAFVADQKHDELCPRVAKPIQDEKIKELVLSDSKKDMSKLNFLVNKNLEKCINLVTKLENDGKLNKEEELNLMPQKKQQLTENRIREYSRQDILTINILDLDSIDTNVLNNKHCLIYGIAGITLSDIGESKKLFFKADQDSRFSIFVVPSQIKYLDFDKGKRAKFAVFGKFKKSGKFLNLEIRSTRDLVIGD
;
A
#
# COMPACT_ATOMS: atom_id res chain seq x y z
N MET A 1 -3.72 2.88 -16.42
CA MET A 1 -3.72 3.56 -15.09
C MET A 1 -4.39 4.91 -15.25
N LYS A 2 -5.17 5.39 -14.27
CA LYS A 2 -5.87 6.68 -14.39
C LYS A 2 -5.07 7.85 -13.83
N THR A 3 -4.10 7.59 -12.97
CA THR A 3 -3.26 8.60 -12.30
C THR A 3 -1.79 8.43 -12.68
N ALA A 4 -1.09 9.56 -12.80
CA ALA A 4 0.36 9.62 -12.99
C ALA A 4 0.96 10.65 -12.03
N ARG A 5 2.26 10.51 -11.73
CA ARG A 5 3.00 11.54 -11.00
C ARG A 5 3.48 12.62 -11.96
N TYR A 6 3.32 13.88 -11.56
CA TYR A 6 3.83 15.04 -12.27
C TYR A 6 4.40 16.02 -11.25
N LYS A 7 5.71 16.28 -11.33
CA LYS A 7 6.44 17.06 -10.31
C LYS A 7 6.21 16.47 -8.91
N ARG A 8 5.81 17.30 -7.94
CA ARG A 8 5.47 16.90 -6.56
C ARG A 8 4.03 16.43 -6.38
N GLY A 9 3.20 16.51 -7.42
CA GLY A 9 1.79 16.15 -7.36
C GLY A 9 1.41 14.98 -8.25
N PHE A 10 0.10 14.82 -8.42
CA PHE A 10 -0.52 13.80 -9.26
C PHE A 10 -1.40 14.46 -10.30
N ILE A 11 -1.56 13.79 -11.43
CA ILE A 11 -2.47 14.20 -12.50
C ILE A 11 -3.33 13.02 -12.92
N LYS A 12 -4.58 13.29 -13.29
CA LYS A 12 -5.47 12.31 -13.91
C LYS A 12 -5.26 12.28 -15.42
N ALA A 13 -5.59 11.15 -16.06
CA ALA A 13 -5.51 11.01 -17.51
C ALA A 13 -6.41 12.00 -18.26
N SER A 14 -7.55 12.37 -17.66
CA SER A 14 -8.47 13.40 -18.14
C SER A 14 -7.89 14.82 -18.09
N GLU A 15 -6.94 15.08 -17.19
CA GLU A 15 -6.29 16.39 -17.00
C GLU A 15 -5.03 16.54 -17.86
N TYR A 16 -4.72 15.54 -18.70
CA TYR A 16 -3.48 15.52 -19.46
C TYR A 16 -3.43 16.60 -20.56
N ASN A 17 -2.42 17.48 -20.47
CA ASN A 17 -2.09 18.47 -21.50
C ASN A 17 -0.71 18.18 -22.11
N SER A 18 -0.66 17.91 -23.42
CA SER A 18 0.59 17.56 -24.11
C SER A 18 1.68 18.63 -24.00
N LYS A 19 1.33 19.93 -23.94
CA LYS A 19 2.33 21.00 -23.82
C LYS A 19 3.03 21.01 -22.46
N LEU A 20 2.37 20.53 -21.41
CA LEU A 20 2.86 20.58 -20.03
C LEU A 20 3.41 19.23 -19.56
N HIS A 21 2.82 18.13 -20.01
CA HIS A 21 3.00 16.81 -19.40
C HIS A 21 3.74 15.81 -20.29
N PHE A 22 3.97 16.13 -21.58
CA PHE A 22 4.76 15.26 -22.45
C PHE A 22 6.15 15.03 -21.87
N ASP A 23 6.58 13.75 -21.84
CA ASP A 23 7.82 13.25 -21.23
C ASP A 23 8.08 13.57 -19.75
N ASN A 24 7.14 14.21 -19.05
CA ASN A 24 7.29 14.67 -17.67
C ASN A 24 6.36 13.94 -16.69
N ILE A 25 5.78 12.82 -17.10
CA ILE A 25 4.87 12.01 -16.27
C ILE A 25 5.48 10.66 -15.94
N PHE A 26 5.33 10.27 -14.69
CA PHE A 26 6.03 9.10 -14.14
C PHE A 26 5.07 8.22 -13.33
N CYS A 27 5.53 7.02 -13.01
CA CYS A 27 4.85 6.09 -12.14
C CYS A 27 4.33 6.80 -10.88
N PRO A 28 3.02 6.72 -10.55
CA PRO A 28 2.46 7.34 -9.35
C PRO A 28 3.12 6.80 -8.08
N ASP A 29 3.55 5.53 -8.08
CA ASP A 29 4.08 4.88 -6.90
C ASP A 29 5.54 5.22 -6.61
N CYS A 30 6.40 5.29 -7.63
CA CYS A 30 7.85 5.46 -7.42
C CYS A 30 8.45 6.70 -8.08
N GLY A 31 7.69 7.41 -8.91
CA GLY A 31 8.17 8.61 -9.60
C GLY A 31 9.31 8.39 -10.61
N LYS A 32 9.71 7.13 -10.89
CA LYS A 32 10.84 6.81 -11.77
C LYS A 32 10.46 6.37 -13.19
N ALA A 33 9.64 5.31 -13.31
CA ALA A 33 9.31 4.76 -14.61
C ALA A 33 8.42 5.73 -15.42
N LYS A 34 8.83 6.07 -16.64
CA LYS A 34 8.08 7.00 -17.51
C LYS A 34 6.75 6.41 -17.97
N LEU A 35 5.75 7.28 -18.04
CA LEU A 35 4.43 6.98 -18.56
C LEU A 35 4.17 7.73 -19.87
N LYS A 36 3.24 7.21 -20.67
CA LYS A 36 2.65 7.89 -21.82
C LYS A 36 1.13 7.86 -21.70
N ILE A 37 0.47 8.89 -22.23
CA ILE A 37 -0.98 8.89 -22.39
C ILE A 37 -1.35 7.97 -23.58
N VAL A 38 -2.39 7.17 -23.41
CA VAL A 38 -3.00 6.37 -24.46
C VAL A 38 -4.44 6.83 -24.64
N ARG A 39 -4.79 7.15 -25.87
CA ARG A 39 -6.13 7.51 -26.31
C ARG A 39 -6.56 6.52 -27.38
N LYS A 40 -7.65 5.80 -27.15
CA LYS A 40 -8.24 4.86 -28.11
C LYS A 40 -9.69 5.29 -28.37
N ALA A 41 -10.21 4.99 -29.55
CA ALA A 41 -11.63 5.17 -29.83
C ALA A 41 -12.45 4.38 -28.79
N ASP A 42 -13.54 4.96 -28.30
CA ASP A 42 -14.50 4.36 -27.36
C ASP A 42 -13.93 3.90 -26.01
N GLN A 43 -12.78 4.45 -25.60
CA GLN A 43 -12.18 4.17 -24.29
C GLN A 43 -11.75 5.46 -23.61
N GLU A 44 -11.97 5.55 -22.29
CA GLU A 44 -11.43 6.63 -21.50
C GLU A 44 -9.89 6.68 -21.63
N PRO A 45 -9.29 7.87 -21.74
CA PRO A 45 -7.84 8.01 -21.75
C PRO A 45 -7.21 7.37 -20.52
N TYR A 46 -6.05 6.74 -20.71
CA TYR A 46 -5.31 6.11 -19.61
C TYR A 46 -3.81 6.22 -19.82
N PHE A 47 -3.06 6.17 -18.73
CA PHE A 47 -1.61 6.09 -18.76
C PHE A 47 -1.12 4.65 -18.88
N ALA A 48 -0.09 4.46 -19.69
CA ALA A 48 0.64 3.21 -19.86
C ALA A 48 2.15 3.47 -19.69
N PHE A 49 2.89 2.45 -19.24
CA PHE A 49 4.34 2.52 -19.19
C PHE A 49 4.93 2.61 -20.58
N VAL A 50 5.99 3.40 -20.71
CA VAL A 50 6.90 3.30 -21.85
C VAL A 50 7.66 1.97 -21.74
N ALA A 51 8.06 1.38 -22.88
CA ALA A 51 8.84 0.15 -22.87
C ALA A 51 10.17 0.32 -22.13
N ASP A 52 10.69 -0.77 -21.57
CA ASP A 52 12.02 -0.88 -20.93
C ASP A 52 12.29 0.11 -19.79
N GLN A 53 11.25 0.65 -19.17
CA GLN A 53 11.39 1.55 -18.02
C GLN A 53 11.67 0.77 -16.73
N LYS A 54 12.72 1.19 -16.01
CA LYS A 54 13.04 0.64 -14.70
C LYS A 54 12.27 1.37 -13.61
N HIS A 55 11.67 0.60 -12.73
CA HIS A 55 11.07 1.10 -11.49
C HIS A 55 12.13 1.22 -10.39
N ASP A 56 11.81 1.99 -9.34
CA ASP A 56 12.52 1.86 -8.07
C ASP A 56 12.32 0.47 -7.48
N GLU A 57 13.34 -0.10 -6.84
CA GLU A 57 13.27 -1.43 -6.22
C GLU A 57 12.19 -1.54 -5.14
N LEU A 58 11.91 -0.43 -4.44
CA LEU A 58 10.84 -0.34 -3.45
C LEU A 58 9.45 -0.21 -4.07
N CYS A 59 9.35 -0.03 -5.39
CA CYS A 59 8.06 0.11 -6.06
C CYS A 59 7.28 -1.22 -6.01
N PRO A 60 5.98 -1.19 -5.63
CA PRO A 60 5.14 -2.38 -5.64
C PRO A 60 4.96 -3.01 -7.03
N ARG A 61 5.20 -2.24 -8.10
CA ARG A 61 5.05 -2.71 -9.49
C ARG A 61 6.23 -3.51 -10.03
N VAL A 62 7.34 -3.59 -9.29
CA VAL A 62 8.53 -4.37 -9.70
C VAL A 62 8.25 -5.86 -9.68
N ALA A 63 7.54 -6.34 -8.66
CA ALA A 63 7.30 -7.75 -8.45
C ALA A 63 5.84 -8.11 -8.74
N LYS A 64 5.63 -9.32 -9.27
CA LYS A 64 4.29 -9.86 -9.42
C LYS A 64 3.77 -10.30 -8.05
N PRO A 65 2.58 -9.83 -7.62
CA PRO A 65 2.01 -10.25 -6.35
C PRO A 65 1.66 -11.75 -6.39
N ILE A 66 1.73 -12.40 -5.23
CA ILE A 66 1.20 -13.75 -5.08
C ILE A 66 -0.33 -13.75 -5.22
N GLN A 67 -0.87 -14.91 -5.61
CA GLN A 67 -2.31 -15.10 -5.73
C GLN A 67 -3.01 -14.95 -4.38
N ASP A 68 -4.20 -14.35 -4.39
CA ASP A 68 -5.00 -14.09 -3.20
C ASP A 68 -5.42 -15.39 -2.49
N GLU A 69 -5.65 -16.47 -3.24
CA GLU A 69 -5.94 -17.80 -2.70
C GLU A 69 -4.82 -18.28 -1.77
N LYS A 70 -3.55 -18.08 -2.16
CA LYS A 70 -2.40 -18.45 -1.33
C LYS A 70 -2.32 -17.58 -0.07
N ILE A 71 -2.68 -16.30 -0.15
CA ILE A 71 -2.72 -15.44 1.04
C ILE A 71 -3.84 -15.92 1.98
N LYS A 72 -5.01 -16.27 1.45
CA LYS A 72 -6.13 -16.81 2.23
C LYS A 72 -5.73 -18.11 2.94
N GLU A 73 -5.06 -19.03 2.25
CA GLU A 73 -4.53 -20.26 2.84
C GLU A 73 -3.58 -19.95 4.01
N LEU A 74 -2.64 -19.02 3.82
CA LEU A 74 -1.71 -18.63 4.88
C LEU A 74 -2.40 -17.98 6.08
N VAL A 75 -3.45 -17.18 5.85
CA VAL A 75 -4.21 -16.50 6.90
C VAL A 75 -5.05 -17.47 7.73
N LEU A 76 -5.58 -18.52 7.09
CA LEU A 76 -6.44 -19.53 7.73
C LEU A 76 -5.65 -20.71 8.33
N SER A 77 -4.34 -20.78 8.09
CA SER A 77 -3.50 -21.88 8.54
C SER A 77 -3.11 -21.73 10.02
N ASP A 78 -3.33 -22.80 10.79
CA ASP A 78 -2.84 -22.91 12.18
C ASP A 78 -1.35 -23.31 12.25
N SER A 79 -0.72 -23.56 11.10
CA SER A 79 0.69 -23.93 11.03
C SER A 79 1.59 -22.75 11.42
N LYS A 80 2.44 -22.97 12.44
CA LYS A 80 3.47 -21.99 12.83
C LYS A 80 4.37 -21.56 11.66
N LYS A 81 4.62 -22.46 10.71
CA LYS A 81 5.44 -22.19 9.52
C LYS A 81 4.73 -21.21 8.58
N ASP A 82 3.44 -21.40 8.35
CA ASP A 82 2.66 -20.55 7.45
C ASP A 82 2.42 -19.18 8.07
N MET A 83 2.14 -19.13 9.37
CA MET A 83 2.07 -17.88 10.13
C MET A 83 3.38 -17.10 10.09
N SER A 84 4.52 -17.79 10.23
CA SER A 84 5.85 -17.17 10.09
C SER A 84 6.07 -16.61 8.69
N LYS A 85 5.72 -17.38 7.65
CA LYS A 85 5.80 -16.94 6.25
C LYS A 85 4.90 -15.72 5.99
N LEU A 86 3.68 -15.73 6.51
CA LEU A 86 2.74 -14.63 6.34
C LEU A 86 3.25 -13.36 7.03
N ASN A 87 3.71 -13.47 8.28
CA ASN A 87 4.29 -12.33 9.00
C ASN A 87 5.54 -11.79 8.29
N PHE A 88 6.37 -12.65 7.72
CA PHE A 88 7.50 -12.23 6.89
C PHE A 88 7.03 -11.42 5.68
N LEU A 89 6.07 -11.92 4.91
CA LEU A 89 5.55 -11.23 3.73
C LEU A 89 4.91 -9.89 4.10
N VAL A 90 4.10 -9.86 5.16
CA VAL A 90 3.43 -8.64 5.63
C VAL A 90 4.46 -7.60 6.07
N ASN A 91 5.37 -7.93 6.99
CA ASN A 91 6.37 -6.98 7.48
C ASN A 91 7.25 -6.45 6.35
N LYS A 92 7.73 -7.32 5.46
CA LYS A 92 8.53 -6.92 4.29
C LYS A 92 7.78 -5.91 3.42
N ASN A 93 6.49 -6.13 3.15
CA ASN A 93 5.73 -5.23 2.28
C ASN A 93 5.33 -3.94 2.99
N LEU A 94 5.03 -3.97 4.30
CA LEU A 94 4.80 -2.77 5.12
C LEU A 94 6.05 -1.88 5.13
N GLU A 95 7.20 -2.49 5.42
CA GLU A 95 8.52 -1.85 5.42
C GLU A 95 8.84 -1.22 4.06
N LYS A 96 8.72 -2.01 2.98
CA LYS A 96 8.94 -1.56 1.60
C LYS A 96 8.08 -0.34 1.25
N CYS A 97 6.80 -0.33 1.67
CA CYS A 97 5.89 0.78 1.37
C CYS A 97 6.21 2.04 2.15
N ILE A 98 6.49 1.94 3.45
CA ILE A 98 6.88 3.09 4.27
C ILE A 98 8.19 3.68 3.74
N ASN A 99 9.19 2.84 3.49
CA ASN A 99 10.48 3.27 2.96
C ASN A 99 10.36 3.92 1.57
N LEU A 100 9.45 3.42 0.73
CA LEU A 100 9.14 4.08 -0.54
C LEU A 100 8.56 5.48 -0.33
N VAL A 101 7.60 5.65 0.57
CA VAL A 101 6.99 6.96 0.85
C VAL A 101 8.02 7.92 1.44
N THR A 102 8.79 7.50 2.45
CA THR A 102 9.90 8.29 3.02
C THR A 102 10.90 8.73 1.96
N LYS A 103 11.31 7.80 1.09
CA LYS A 103 12.23 8.09 0.00
C LYS A 103 11.68 9.14 -0.96
N LEU A 104 10.38 9.14 -1.20
CA LEU A 104 9.72 10.11 -2.07
C LEU A 104 9.57 11.48 -1.41
N GLU A 105 9.39 11.54 -0.10
CA GLU A 105 9.39 12.79 0.69
C GLU A 105 10.79 13.44 0.66
N ASN A 106 11.84 12.61 0.71
CA ASN A 106 13.25 13.03 0.74
C ASN A 106 13.90 13.10 -0.65
N ASP A 107 13.16 13.59 -1.65
CA ASP A 107 13.64 13.82 -3.03
C ASP A 107 14.37 12.60 -3.66
N GLY A 108 13.91 11.38 -3.35
CA GLY A 108 14.42 10.13 -3.90
C GLY A 108 15.52 9.45 -3.09
N LYS A 109 15.87 9.97 -1.90
CA LYS A 109 16.90 9.40 -1.01
C LYS A 109 16.28 8.77 0.23
N LEU A 110 16.83 7.66 0.68
CA LEU A 110 16.46 7.00 1.94
C LEU A 110 17.72 6.88 2.79
N ASN A 111 17.76 7.62 3.90
CA ASN A 111 18.86 7.52 4.85
C ASN A 111 18.66 6.31 5.75
N LYS A 112 19.75 5.68 6.20
CA LYS A 112 19.68 4.51 7.09
C LYS A 112 18.94 4.78 8.41
N GLU A 113 18.98 6.02 8.89
CA GLU A 113 18.32 6.43 10.14
C GLU A 113 16.80 6.55 9.98
N GLU A 114 16.33 6.80 8.76
CA GLU A 114 14.91 6.94 8.42
C GLU A 114 14.32 5.64 7.85
N GLU A 115 15.19 4.66 7.57
CA GLU A 115 14.80 3.35 7.07
C GLU A 115 14.07 2.58 8.15
N LEU A 116 12.79 2.31 7.91
CA LEU A 116 12.03 1.40 8.74
C LEU A 116 12.61 -0.01 8.55
N ASN A 117 12.80 -0.73 9.66
CA ASN A 117 13.20 -2.13 9.65
C ASN A 117 12.29 -2.92 10.61
N LEU A 118 11.30 -3.60 10.03
CA LEU A 118 10.33 -4.43 10.76
C LEU A 118 10.79 -5.89 10.85
N MET A 119 11.86 -6.24 10.14
CA MET A 119 12.43 -7.58 10.18
C MET A 119 13.27 -7.74 11.45
N PRO A 120 13.00 -8.77 12.29
CA PRO A 120 13.82 -9.00 13.48
C PRO A 120 15.26 -9.33 13.07
N GLN A 121 16.21 -8.52 13.53
CA GLN A 121 17.66 -8.69 13.28
C GLN A 121 18.18 -10.04 13.78
N LYS A 122 17.56 -10.61 14.84
CA LYS A 122 17.75 -12.00 15.23
C LYS A 122 16.92 -12.88 14.30
N LYS A 123 17.59 -13.43 13.28
CA LYS A 123 17.12 -14.47 12.36
C LYS A 123 15.96 -15.25 12.99
N GLN A 124 14.73 -14.97 12.57
CA GLN A 124 13.73 -16.04 12.54
C GLN A 124 14.45 -17.24 11.92
N GLN A 125 14.33 -18.43 12.51
CA GLN A 125 14.96 -19.68 12.04
C GLN A 125 14.42 -20.14 10.68
N LEU A 126 14.26 -19.22 9.73
CA LEU A 126 14.10 -19.49 8.34
C LEU A 126 15.53 -19.68 7.81
N THR A 127 15.80 -20.87 7.32
CA THR A 127 17.02 -21.14 6.54
C THR A 127 17.14 -20.09 5.43
N GLU A 128 18.36 -19.63 5.13
CA GLU A 128 18.61 -18.54 4.17
C GLU A 128 17.91 -18.76 2.81
N ASN A 129 17.76 -20.02 2.41
CA ASN A 129 17.01 -20.42 1.21
C ASN A 129 15.53 -20.01 1.25
N ARG A 130 14.85 -20.13 2.40
CA ARG A 130 13.44 -19.72 2.57
C ARG A 130 13.28 -18.20 2.54
N ILE A 131 14.22 -17.47 3.15
CA ILE A 131 14.22 -16.00 3.10
C ILE A 131 14.37 -15.54 1.64
N ARG A 132 15.30 -16.12 0.88
CA ARG A 132 15.45 -15.81 -0.56
C ARG A 132 14.21 -16.13 -1.38
N GLU A 133 13.53 -17.24 -1.08
CA GLU A 133 12.28 -17.62 -1.75
C GLU A 133 11.15 -16.62 -1.45
N TYR A 134 10.93 -16.30 -0.17
CA TYR A 134 9.85 -15.41 0.25
C TYR A 134 10.12 -13.95 -0.13
N SER A 135 11.37 -13.52 -0.16
CA SER A 135 11.75 -12.18 -0.60
C SER A 135 11.43 -11.90 -2.08
N ARG A 136 11.18 -12.92 -2.90
CA ARG A 136 10.73 -12.75 -4.29
C ARG A 136 9.21 -12.61 -4.42
N GLN A 137 8.47 -12.86 -3.35
CA GLN A 137 7.02 -12.79 -3.29
C GLN A 137 6.61 -11.44 -2.69
N ASP A 138 5.61 -10.80 -3.30
CA ASP A 138 5.00 -9.56 -2.81
C ASP A 138 3.49 -9.74 -2.66
N ILE A 139 2.89 -8.90 -1.81
CA ILE A 139 1.44 -8.85 -1.59
C ILE A 139 0.84 -7.84 -2.57
N LEU A 140 -0.39 -8.08 -3.02
CA LEU A 140 -1.13 -7.09 -3.79
C LEU A 140 -1.18 -5.77 -3.00
N THR A 141 -0.53 -4.75 -3.53
CA THR A 141 -0.30 -3.49 -2.83
C THR A 141 -0.90 -2.35 -3.64
N ILE A 142 -1.68 -1.51 -2.98
CA ILE A 142 -2.49 -0.47 -3.58
C ILE A 142 -2.16 0.86 -2.92
N ASN A 143 -1.81 1.85 -3.73
CA ASN A 143 -1.67 3.21 -3.26
C ASN A 143 -3.05 3.80 -2.93
N ILE A 144 -3.18 4.49 -1.81
CA ILE A 144 -4.44 5.12 -1.39
C ILE A 144 -5.06 6.00 -2.48
N LEU A 145 -4.23 6.64 -3.32
CA LEU A 145 -4.67 7.50 -4.42
C LEU A 145 -5.34 6.73 -5.57
N ASP A 146 -5.04 5.44 -5.71
CA ASP A 146 -5.62 4.59 -6.75
C ASP A 146 -6.99 4.02 -6.32
N LEU A 147 -7.36 4.09 -5.04
CA LEU A 147 -8.58 3.45 -4.52
C LEU A 147 -9.87 3.94 -5.20
N ASP A 148 -9.94 5.20 -5.62
CA ASP A 148 -11.12 5.74 -6.33
C ASP A 148 -11.25 5.20 -7.76
N SER A 149 -10.13 4.79 -8.34
CA SER A 149 -10.05 4.37 -9.74
C SER A 149 -10.18 2.86 -9.92
N ILE A 150 -10.10 2.11 -8.82
CA ILE A 150 -10.16 0.65 -8.82
C ILE A 150 -11.61 0.20 -8.67
N ASP A 151 -12.00 -0.83 -9.41
CA ASP A 151 -13.25 -1.53 -9.14
C ASP A 151 -13.17 -2.24 -7.79
N THR A 152 -13.76 -1.61 -6.78
CA THR A 152 -13.80 -2.12 -5.41
C THR A 152 -14.55 -3.45 -5.27
N ASN A 153 -15.39 -3.83 -6.24
CA ASN A 153 -16.01 -5.15 -6.26
C ASN A 153 -14.98 -6.25 -6.51
N VAL A 154 -13.99 -6.00 -7.36
CA VAL A 154 -12.89 -6.94 -7.64
C VAL A 154 -11.98 -7.14 -6.43
N LEU A 155 -11.91 -6.16 -5.53
CA LEU A 155 -11.14 -6.23 -4.30
C LEU A 155 -11.91 -6.87 -3.14
N ASN A 156 -13.23 -6.97 -3.22
CA ASN A 156 -14.04 -7.45 -2.10
C ASN A 156 -13.60 -8.86 -1.64
N ASN A 157 -13.39 -9.00 -0.34
CA ASN A 157 -12.87 -10.20 0.34
C ASN A 157 -11.44 -10.63 -0.03
N LYS A 158 -10.67 -9.81 -0.76
CA LYS A 158 -9.25 -10.06 -1.02
C LYS A 158 -8.37 -9.49 0.08
N HIS A 159 -7.22 -10.11 0.29
CA HIS A 159 -6.17 -9.57 1.15
C HIS A 159 -5.25 -8.69 0.32
N CYS A 160 -5.07 -7.46 0.76
CA CYS A 160 -4.18 -6.50 0.12
C CYS A 160 -3.50 -5.62 1.15
N LEU A 161 -2.45 -4.96 0.70
CA LEU A 161 -1.81 -3.88 1.44
C LEU A 161 -2.24 -2.55 0.85
N ILE A 162 -2.63 -1.60 1.69
CA ILE A 162 -2.91 -0.22 1.30
C ILE A 162 -1.84 0.67 1.92
N TYR A 163 -1.31 1.62 1.15
CA TYR A 163 -0.27 2.53 1.66
C TYR A 163 -0.41 3.93 1.07
N GLY A 164 0.29 4.89 1.67
CA GLY A 164 0.42 6.25 1.16
C GLY A 164 0.51 7.26 2.29
N ILE A 165 0.10 8.49 2.00
CA ILE A 165 -0.01 9.58 2.99
C ILE A 165 -1.49 9.91 3.14
N ALA A 166 -1.99 9.93 4.37
CA ALA A 166 -3.39 10.23 4.67
C ALA A 166 -3.54 11.13 5.88
N GLY A 167 -4.64 11.90 5.92
CA GLY A 167 -5.16 12.40 7.19
C GLY A 167 -5.83 11.25 7.92
N ILE A 168 -5.28 10.83 9.05
CA ILE A 168 -5.78 9.73 9.87
C ILE A 168 -6.49 10.34 11.07
N THR A 169 -7.75 9.98 11.29
CA THR A 169 -8.51 10.40 12.47
C THR A 169 -9.00 9.19 13.25
N LEU A 170 -8.97 9.29 14.57
CA LEU A 170 -9.43 8.26 15.49
C LEU A 170 -10.82 8.62 16.04
N SER A 171 -11.69 7.63 16.21
CA SER A 171 -12.97 7.78 16.89
C SER A 171 -13.23 6.57 17.77
N ASP A 172 -13.74 6.78 18.97
CA ASP A 172 -14.14 5.71 19.89
C ASP A 172 -15.56 5.22 19.54
N ILE A 173 -15.74 3.90 19.53
CA ILE A 173 -17.02 3.24 19.25
C ILE A 173 -17.23 2.19 20.34
N GLY A 174 -17.87 2.61 21.44
CA GLY A 174 -17.92 1.80 22.66
C GLY A 174 -16.51 1.51 23.16
N GLU A 175 -16.18 0.23 23.36
CA GLU A 175 -14.83 -0.22 23.73
C GLU A 175 -13.87 -0.38 22.54
N SER A 176 -14.38 -0.20 21.31
CA SER A 176 -13.59 -0.33 20.09
C SER A 176 -13.10 1.02 19.58
N LYS A 177 -12.12 1.00 18.68
CA LYS A 177 -11.63 2.20 17.99
C LYS A 177 -11.85 2.10 16.49
N LYS A 178 -12.12 3.22 15.84
CA LYS A 178 -12.21 3.32 14.38
C LYS A 178 -11.24 4.37 13.86
N LEU A 179 -10.38 3.95 12.94
CA LEU A 179 -9.46 4.84 12.24
C LEU A 179 -10.02 5.16 10.86
N PHE A 180 -10.13 6.43 10.53
CA PHE A 180 -10.53 6.89 9.20
C PHE A 180 -9.33 7.45 8.45
N PHE A 181 -9.17 7.03 7.20
CA PHE A 181 -8.08 7.44 6.33
C PHE A 181 -8.62 8.33 5.22
N LYS A 182 -8.19 9.60 5.22
CA LYS A 182 -8.60 10.61 4.24
C LYS A 182 -7.47 10.94 3.28
N ALA A 183 -7.75 10.92 1.98
CA ALA A 183 -6.85 11.43 0.93
C ALA A 183 -7.63 12.41 0.06
N ASP A 184 -7.04 13.57 -0.24
CA ASP A 184 -7.70 14.65 -0.99
C ASP A 184 -9.07 15.05 -0.40
N GLN A 185 -9.14 15.17 0.94
CA GLN A 185 -10.30 15.55 1.74
C GLN A 185 -11.44 14.52 1.82
N ASP A 186 -11.47 13.51 0.95
CA ASP A 186 -12.44 12.42 1.02
C ASP A 186 -11.96 11.28 1.93
N SER A 187 -12.90 10.68 2.66
CA SER A 187 -12.63 9.44 3.38
C SER A 187 -12.52 8.28 2.39
N ARG A 188 -11.34 7.68 2.29
CA ARG A 188 -11.07 6.57 1.37
C ARG A 188 -11.44 5.22 1.97
N PHE A 189 -11.06 4.97 3.21
CA PHE A 189 -11.43 3.75 3.92
C PHE A 189 -11.34 3.92 5.44
N SER A 190 -11.81 2.92 6.18
CA SER A 190 -11.61 2.85 7.63
C SER A 190 -11.12 1.48 8.10
N ILE A 191 -10.53 1.46 9.28
CA ILE A 191 -10.16 0.26 10.01
C ILE A 191 -10.94 0.27 11.32
N PHE A 192 -11.59 -0.84 11.64
CA PHE A 192 -12.18 -1.07 12.95
C PHE A 192 -11.22 -1.91 13.77
N VAL A 193 -10.82 -1.41 14.94
CA VAL A 193 -9.88 -2.04 15.87
C VAL A 193 -10.67 -2.50 17.08
N VAL A 194 -10.78 -3.82 17.24
CA VAL A 194 -11.51 -4.44 18.35
C VAL A 194 -10.75 -4.29 19.68
N PRO A 195 -11.40 -4.39 20.86
CA PRO A 195 -10.78 -4.07 22.14
C PRO A 195 -9.48 -4.84 22.42
N SER A 196 -9.44 -6.11 22.03
CA SER A 196 -8.26 -6.98 22.19
C SER A 196 -7.03 -6.51 21.39
N GLN A 197 -7.22 -5.70 20.35
CA GLN A 197 -6.16 -5.16 19.50
C GLN A 197 -5.71 -3.76 19.93
N ILE A 198 -6.55 -3.00 20.65
CA ILE A 198 -6.29 -1.60 21.05
C ILE A 198 -5.02 -1.46 21.89
N LYS A 199 -4.75 -2.45 22.76
CA LYS A 199 -3.55 -2.55 23.60
C LYS A 199 -2.24 -2.26 22.85
N TYR A 200 -2.19 -2.55 21.56
CA TYR A 200 -1.00 -2.42 20.72
C TYR A 200 -1.17 -1.37 19.61
N LEU A 201 -2.19 -0.50 19.71
CA LEU A 201 -2.40 0.61 18.80
C LEU A 201 -1.63 1.83 19.32
N ASP A 202 -0.51 2.12 18.67
CA ASP A 202 0.30 3.31 18.97
C ASP A 202 -0.18 4.51 18.13
N PHE A 203 -1.43 4.92 18.35
CA PHE A 203 -2.05 6.05 17.67
C PHE A 203 -3.19 6.63 18.52
N ASP A 204 -2.98 7.83 19.05
CA ASP A 204 -3.88 8.48 20.01
C ASP A 204 -4.46 9.82 19.52
N LYS A 205 -3.91 10.40 18.45
CA LYS A 205 -4.29 11.71 17.93
C LYS A 205 -4.41 11.73 16.43
N GLY A 206 -5.41 12.46 15.92
CA GLY A 206 -5.57 12.66 14.49
C GLY A 206 -4.40 13.47 13.91
N LYS A 207 -3.74 12.92 12.87
CA LYS A 207 -2.60 13.57 12.20
C LYS A 207 -2.57 13.22 10.72
N ARG A 208 -1.86 14.02 9.92
CA ARG A 208 -1.44 13.62 8.58
C ARG A 208 -0.16 12.81 8.73
N ALA A 209 -0.15 11.60 8.20
CA ALA A 209 0.94 10.65 8.40
C ALA A 209 1.10 9.74 7.18
N LYS A 210 2.32 9.22 6.99
CA LYS A 210 2.56 8.09 6.09
C LYS A 210 2.08 6.80 6.77
N PHE A 211 1.51 5.90 6.00
CA PHE A 211 1.01 4.64 6.53
C PHE A 211 1.16 3.50 5.53
N ALA A 212 1.15 2.29 6.07
CA ALA A 212 0.97 1.05 5.34
C ALA A 212 0.13 0.10 6.19
N VAL A 213 -0.83 -0.58 5.59
CA VAL A 213 -1.70 -1.52 6.30
C VAL A 213 -2.03 -2.73 5.46
N PHE A 214 -1.83 -3.91 6.02
CA PHE A 214 -2.29 -5.17 5.46
C PHE A 214 -3.63 -5.58 6.07
N GLY A 215 -4.57 -5.99 5.23
CA GLY A 215 -5.85 -6.50 5.71
C GLY A 215 -6.74 -7.04 4.63
N LYS A 216 -7.89 -7.55 5.04
CA LYS A 216 -8.93 -8.04 4.15
C LYS A 216 -9.88 -6.92 3.78
N PHE A 217 -10.01 -6.69 2.49
CA PHE A 217 -10.86 -5.64 1.96
C PHE A 217 -12.34 -6.04 2.08
N LYS A 218 -13.14 -5.19 2.71
CA LYS A 218 -14.56 -5.41 2.98
C LYS A 218 -15.37 -4.22 2.49
N LYS A 219 -16.19 -4.44 1.48
CA LYS A 219 -17.15 -3.41 1.04
C LYS A 219 -18.36 -3.41 1.98
N SER A 220 -18.67 -2.25 2.56
CA SER A 220 -19.87 -2.05 3.38
C SER A 220 -20.69 -0.91 2.79
N GLY A 221 -21.68 -1.25 1.96
CA GLY A 221 -22.44 -0.28 1.18
C GLY A 221 -21.55 0.54 0.25
N LYS A 222 -21.55 1.87 0.42
CA LYS A 222 -20.70 2.82 -0.33
C LYS A 222 -19.32 3.02 0.30
N PHE A 223 -19.07 2.47 1.50
CA PHE A 223 -17.87 2.73 2.27
C PHE A 223 -16.92 1.52 2.26
N LEU A 224 -15.61 1.80 2.26
CA LEU A 224 -14.57 0.78 2.26
C LEU A 224 -14.04 0.54 3.67
N ASN A 225 -14.07 -0.71 4.09
CA ASN A 225 -13.48 -1.13 5.36
C ASN A 225 -12.32 -2.10 5.09
N LEU A 226 -11.27 -1.99 5.89
CA LEU A 226 -10.17 -2.92 5.90
C LEU A 226 -10.15 -3.64 7.25
N GLU A 227 -10.30 -4.96 7.19
CA GLU A 227 -10.28 -5.83 8.36
C GLU A 227 -8.84 -6.31 8.62
N ILE A 228 -8.26 -5.92 9.75
CA ILE A 228 -6.90 -6.28 10.15
C ILE A 228 -6.92 -7.44 11.15
N ARG A 229 -5.91 -8.31 11.08
CA ARG A 229 -5.76 -9.42 12.04
C ARG A 229 -5.21 -8.93 13.38
N SER A 230 -4.33 -7.92 13.32
CA SER A 230 -3.66 -7.31 14.45
C SER A 230 -3.20 -5.91 14.07
N THR A 231 -3.03 -5.01 15.03
CA THR A 231 -2.40 -3.69 14.80
C THR A 231 -0.95 -3.80 14.35
N ARG A 232 -0.31 -4.98 14.47
CA ARG A 232 1.00 -5.25 13.84
C ARG A 232 0.95 -5.23 12.30
N ASP A 233 -0.22 -5.44 11.73
CA ASP A 233 -0.44 -5.33 10.28
C ASP A 233 -0.63 -3.85 9.85
N LEU A 234 -0.50 -2.89 10.76
CA LEU A 234 -0.64 -1.45 10.54
C LEU A 234 0.62 -0.72 11.00
N VAL A 235 1.18 0.10 10.12
CA VAL A 235 2.28 1.03 10.43
C VAL A 235 1.84 2.43 10.10
N ILE A 236 2.01 3.35 11.05
CA ILE A 236 1.80 4.78 10.89
C ILE A 236 3.09 5.48 11.29
N GLY A 237 3.74 6.14 10.32
CA GLY A 237 4.94 6.93 10.53
C GLY A 237 4.64 8.43 10.41
N ASP A 238 5.42 9.24 11.10
CA ASP A 238 5.38 10.70 10.93
C ASP A 238 5.89 11.14 9.56
#